data_AF-A0A1M5TW85-F1
#
_entry.id   AF-A0A1M5TW85-F1
#
_cell.length_a   1.000
_cell.length_b   1.000
_cell.length_c   1.000
_cell.angle_alpha   90.00
_cell.angle_beta   90.00
_cell.angle_gamma   90.00
#
_symmetry.space_group_name_H-M   'P 1'
#
loop_
_entity.id
_entity.type
_entity.pdbx_description
1 polymer ?
#
loop_
_entity_poly.entity_id
_entity_poly.type
_entity_poly.pdbx_seq_one_letter_code
_entity_poly.pdbx_strand_id
1 'polypeptide(L)'
;MKNICITTLMLFTALTFSQVSFKVNPSKVKEVKNTSYDRFNYIEVHPKEFCGNYYKHSDYNKFGMQWSVETEITLNPDGTCKTRWYNSGYSGRKPKTTLVSGTWAMAVKDNKPITKLKDGNTWYQIILMSGSDKKLAYYDHSAYYDWVTADKTTSYLQLVFSSDAPVQKQKK
;
A
#
# COMPACT_ATOMS: atom_id res chain seq x y z
N MET A 1 28.42 -50.46 -28.51
CA MET A 1 27.31 -49.48 -28.49
C MET A 1 27.70 -48.37 -27.53
N LYS A 2 27.83 -47.12 -28.01
CA LYS A 2 28.23 -45.97 -27.19
C LYS A 2 27.00 -45.42 -26.46
N ASN A 3 27.02 -45.46 -25.13
CA ASN A 3 25.99 -44.85 -24.30
C ASN A 3 26.12 -43.32 -24.38
N ILE A 4 25.10 -42.67 -24.92
CA ILE A 4 24.96 -41.21 -24.90
C ILE A 4 24.37 -40.86 -23.53
N CYS A 5 25.18 -40.23 -22.69
CA CYS A 5 24.72 -39.64 -21.44
C CYS A 5 24.08 -38.28 -21.78
N ILE A 6 22.76 -38.18 -21.68
CA ILE A 6 22.03 -36.92 -21.86
C ILE A 6 22.11 -36.17 -20.53
N THR A 7 22.99 -35.18 -20.44
CA THR A 7 23.05 -34.27 -19.31
C THR A 7 21.86 -33.32 -19.39
N THR A 8 20.82 -33.57 -18.61
CA THR A 8 19.69 -32.64 -18.47
C THR A 8 20.17 -31.35 -17.79
N LEU A 9 20.35 -30.31 -18.59
CA LEU A 9 20.64 -28.96 -18.11
C LEU A 9 19.35 -28.41 -17.45
N MET A 10 19.26 -28.49 -16.13
CA MET A 10 18.19 -27.81 -15.39
C MET A 10 18.40 -26.29 -15.51
N LEU A 11 17.63 -25.63 -16.38
CA LEU A 11 17.50 -24.18 -16.36
C LEU A 11 16.76 -23.79 -15.07
N PHE A 12 17.49 -23.46 -14.01
CA PHE A 12 16.94 -22.68 -12.91
C PHE A 12 16.81 -21.24 -13.37
N THR A 13 15.60 -20.84 -13.80
CA THR A 13 15.27 -19.42 -13.89
C THR A 13 15.28 -18.86 -12.47
N ALA A 14 16.38 -18.21 -12.08
CA ALA A 14 16.41 -17.44 -10.86
C ALA A 14 15.34 -16.35 -10.95
N LEU A 15 14.25 -16.50 -10.20
CA LEU A 15 13.26 -15.45 -10.02
C LEU A 15 13.99 -14.27 -9.35
N THR A 16 14.31 -13.25 -10.14
CA THR A 16 14.89 -12.01 -9.62
C THR A 16 13.79 -11.21 -8.95
N PHE A 17 13.69 -11.31 -7.63
CA PHE A 17 12.79 -10.48 -6.84
C PHE A 17 13.24 -9.02 -6.95
N SER A 18 12.41 -8.15 -7.53
CA SER A 18 12.69 -6.71 -7.55
C SER A 18 12.52 -6.17 -6.13
N GLN A 19 13.64 -5.94 -5.42
CA GLN A 19 13.63 -5.37 -4.08
C GLN A 19 13.91 -3.87 -4.16
N VAL A 20 12.98 -3.04 -3.68
CA VAL A 20 13.22 -1.62 -3.49
C VAL A 20 14.21 -1.45 -2.34
N SER A 21 15.41 -0.97 -2.66
CA SER A 21 16.49 -0.84 -1.71
C SER A 21 16.46 0.52 -1.03
N PHE A 22 16.36 0.54 0.30
CA PHE A 22 16.52 1.75 1.11
C PHE A 22 17.22 1.46 2.43
N LYS A 23 17.96 2.44 2.95
CA LYS A 23 18.71 2.32 4.20
C LYS A 23 17.85 2.78 5.38
N VAL A 24 17.73 1.93 6.38
CA VAL A 24 17.16 2.31 7.68
C VAL A 24 18.27 2.92 8.52
N ASN A 25 18.06 4.14 9.01
CA ASN A 25 18.92 4.72 10.04
C ASN A 25 18.20 4.60 11.40
N PRO A 26 18.71 3.78 12.34
CA PRO A 26 18.09 3.59 13.65
C PRO A 26 17.81 4.89 14.41
N SER A 27 18.68 5.90 14.28
CA SER A 27 18.48 7.19 14.98
C SER A 27 17.36 8.05 14.40
N LYS A 28 16.80 7.66 13.25
CA LYS A 28 15.68 8.33 12.58
C LYS A 28 14.35 7.58 12.70
N VAL A 29 14.31 6.49 13.46
CA VAL A 29 13.06 5.76 13.72
C VAL A 29 12.15 6.61 14.59
N LYS A 30 10.91 6.79 14.15
CA LYS A 30 9.85 7.51 14.85
C LYS A 30 8.73 6.55 15.22
N GLU A 31 7.92 6.92 16.20
CA GLU A 31 6.71 6.19 16.61
C GLU A 31 5.47 7.05 16.36
N VAL A 32 4.40 6.44 15.87
CA VAL A 32 3.05 7.03 15.89
C VAL A 32 2.08 6.06 16.57
N LYS A 33 1.19 6.62 17.40
CA LYS A 33 0.13 5.87 18.09
C LYS A 33 -1.19 6.09 17.36
N ASN A 34 -1.86 5.00 17.01
CA ASN A 34 -3.26 5.06 16.61
C ASN A 34 -4.14 5.17 17.88
N THR A 35 -5.31 5.79 17.75
CA THR A 35 -6.30 5.94 18.84
C THR A 35 -6.79 4.60 19.40
N SER A 36 -6.53 3.49 18.69
CA SER A 36 -6.98 2.13 19.00
C SER A 36 -5.90 1.21 19.60
N TYR A 37 -4.87 1.75 20.25
CA TYR A 37 -3.73 1.05 20.88
C TYR A 37 -2.60 0.55 19.97
N ASP A 38 -2.78 0.56 18.64
CA ASP A 38 -1.70 0.20 17.74
C ASP A 38 -0.57 1.25 17.77
N ARG A 39 0.68 0.76 17.82
CA ARG A 39 1.88 1.58 17.71
C ARG A 39 2.64 1.18 16.46
N PHE A 40 2.98 2.17 15.65
CA PHE A 40 3.76 1.97 14.44
C PHE A 40 5.10 2.66 14.56
N ASN A 41 6.17 1.89 14.37
CA ASN A 41 7.50 2.44 14.18
C ASN A 41 7.73 2.66 12.67
N TYR A 42 8.30 3.80 12.31
CA TYR A 42 8.48 4.17 10.91
C TYR A 42 9.74 5.00 10.67
N ILE A 43 10.13 5.10 9.40
CA ILE A 43 11.14 6.05 8.90
C ILE A 43 10.59 6.85 7.72
N GLU A 44 10.95 8.12 7.66
CA GLU A 44 10.53 9.06 6.60
C GLU A 44 11.39 8.87 5.34
N VAL A 45 11.17 7.73 4.68
CA VAL A 45 11.77 7.38 3.40
C VAL A 45 10.66 7.17 2.39
N HIS A 46 10.79 7.76 1.20
CA HIS A 46 9.73 7.82 0.20
C HIS A 46 10.23 7.32 -1.16
N PRO A 47 10.36 6.00 -1.38
CA PRO A 47 10.82 5.47 -2.65
C PRO A 47 9.93 5.94 -3.81
N LYS A 48 10.56 6.46 -4.88
CA LYS A 48 9.84 7.03 -6.03
C LYS A 48 8.99 6.00 -6.76
N GLU A 49 9.40 4.73 -6.69
CA GLU A 49 8.70 3.57 -7.23
C GLU A 49 7.29 3.45 -6.65
N PHE A 50 7.12 3.77 -5.36
CA PHE A 50 5.83 3.73 -4.66
C PHE A 50 5.02 5.01 -4.82
N CYS A 51 5.64 6.12 -5.20
CA CYS A 51 4.94 7.39 -5.38
C CYS A 51 3.98 7.34 -6.57
N GLY A 52 2.77 7.88 -6.38
CA GLY A 52 1.74 7.92 -7.40
C GLY A 52 0.32 7.96 -6.84
N ASN A 53 -0.65 7.91 -7.75
CA ASN A 53 -2.06 7.84 -7.42
C ASN A 53 -2.55 6.40 -7.55
N TYR A 54 -3.21 5.92 -6.49
CA TYR A 54 -3.86 4.64 -6.41
C TYR A 54 -5.35 4.90 -6.29
N TYR A 55 -6.09 4.58 -7.34
CA TYR A 55 -7.52 4.80 -7.42
C TYR A 55 -8.24 3.50 -7.70
N LYS A 56 -9.32 3.28 -6.97
CA LYS A 56 -10.18 2.12 -7.15
C LYS A 56 -11.64 2.54 -7.10
N HIS A 57 -12.36 2.13 -8.13
CA HIS A 57 -13.81 2.11 -8.16
C HIS A 57 -14.28 0.67 -8.01
N SER A 58 -15.33 0.43 -7.22
CA SER A 58 -15.91 -0.90 -7.06
C SER A 58 -17.42 -0.80 -6.94
N ASP A 59 -18.10 -1.53 -7.82
CA ASP A 59 -19.54 -1.70 -7.78
C ASP A 59 -19.88 -3.04 -7.15
N TYR A 60 -20.87 -3.06 -6.26
CA TYR A 60 -21.38 -4.31 -5.69
C TYR A 60 -22.88 -4.24 -5.47
N ASN A 61 -23.54 -5.40 -5.60
CA ASN A 61 -24.96 -5.53 -5.30
C ASN A 61 -25.14 -6.06 -3.88
N LYS A 62 -25.90 -5.34 -3.06
CA LYS A 62 -26.27 -5.76 -1.71
C LYS A 62 -27.76 -5.56 -1.51
N PHE A 63 -28.46 -6.66 -1.22
CA PHE A 63 -29.93 -6.70 -1.06
C PHE A 63 -30.71 -6.16 -2.28
N GLY A 64 -30.26 -6.46 -3.50
CA GLY A 64 -30.92 -6.02 -4.74
C GLY A 64 -30.68 -4.55 -5.11
N MET A 65 -29.76 -3.87 -4.43
CA MET A 65 -29.42 -2.47 -4.66
C MET A 65 -27.96 -2.39 -5.11
N GLN A 66 -27.69 -1.53 -6.10
CA GLN A 66 -26.34 -1.27 -6.59
C GLN A 66 -25.65 -0.23 -5.73
N TRP A 67 -24.44 -0.54 -5.29
CA TRP A 67 -23.57 0.32 -4.50
C TRP A 67 -22.29 0.57 -5.27
N SER A 68 -21.75 1.78 -5.13
CA SER A 68 -20.46 2.18 -5.67
C SER A 68 -19.58 2.69 -4.53
N VAL A 69 -18.33 2.24 -4.53
CA VAL A 69 -17.27 2.75 -3.65
C VAL A 69 -16.12 3.26 -4.49
N GLU A 70 -15.66 4.46 -4.18
CA GLU A 70 -14.42 5.02 -4.72
C GLU A 70 -13.41 5.23 -3.59
N THR A 71 -12.19 4.77 -3.79
CA THR A 71 -11.06 5.00 -2.88
C THR A 71 -9.90 5.59 -3.65
N GLU A 72 -9.33 6.67 -3.13
CA GLU A 72 -8.15 7.32 -3.70
C GLU A 72 -7.09 7.50 -2.63
N ILE A 73 -5.87 7.06 -2.93
CA ILE A 73 -4.67 7.29 -2.11
C ILE A 73 -3.58 7.84 -3.02
N THR A 74 -3.07 9.02 -2.68
CA THR A 74 -1.90 9.63 -3.33
C THR A 74 -0.71 9.56 -2.39
N LEU A 75 0.41 9.00 -2.86
CA LEU A 75 1.71 8.99 -2.17
C LEU A 75 2.67 9.94 -2.91
N ASN A 76 3.09 11.03 -2.26
CA ASN A 76 3.99 12.02 -2.84
C ASN A 76 5.46 11.80 -2.43
N PRO A 77 6.43 12.18 -3.27
CA PRO A 77 7.85 11.99 -2.98
C PRO A 77 8.39 12.83 -1.80
N ASP A 78 7.67 13.88 -1.39
CA ASP A 78 7.98 14.70 -0.22
C ASP A 78 7.49 14.07 1.10
N GLY A 79 6.87 12.89 1.04
CA GLY A 79 6.30 12.20 2.19
C GLY A 79 4.89 12.64 2.54
N THR A 80 4.29 13.56 1.81
CA THR A 80 2.86 13.88 1.98
C THR A 80 1.99 12.82 1.31
N CYS A 81 0.81 12.60 1.86
CA CYS A 81 -0.20 11.75 1.24
C CYS A 81 -1.56 12.43 1.24
N LYS A 82 -2.47 11.90 0.42
CA LYS A 82 -3.88 12.28 0.43
C LYS A 82 -4.74 11.04 0.39
N THR A 83 -5.83 11.02 1.13
CA THR A 83 -6.80 9.91 1.16
C THR A 83 -8.21 10.43 0.91
N ARG A 84 -8.99 9.70 0.12
CA ARG A 84 -10.43 9.95 -0.10
C ARG A 84 -11.18 8.64 -0.09
N TRP A 85 -12.40 8.68 0.43
CA TRP A 85 -13.34 7.57 0.36
C TRP A 85 -14.75 8.05 0.08
N TYR A 86 -15.39 7.45 -0.91
CA TYR A 86 -16.77 7.69 -1.26
C TYR A 86 -17.51 6.37 -1.27
N ASN A 87 -18.70 6.34 -0.64
CA ASN A 87 -19.64 5.24 -0.76
C ASN A 87 -21.01 5.82 -1.12
N SER A 88 -21.60 5.39 -2.23
CA SER A 88 -22.85 5.95 -2.74
C SER A 88 -24.06 5.66 -1.86
N GLY A 89 -23.98 4.70 -0.93
CA GLY A 89 -25.07 4.40 -0.01
C GLY A 89 -26.29 3.75 -0.69
N TYR A 90 -27.33 3.51 0.13
CA TYR A 90 -28.74 3.41 -0.27
C TYR A 90 -29.51 4.49 0.51
N SER A 91 -30.37 5.24 -0.19
CA SER A 91 -31.22 6.33 0.30
C SER A 91 -30.48 7.57 0.86
N GLY A 92 -30.41 8.64 0.06
CA GLY A 92 -30.39 10.04 0.51
C GLY A 92 -29.21 10.58 1.33
N ARG A 93 -28.28 9.75 1.81
CA ARG A 93 -27.09 10.21 2.56
C ARG A 93 -25.82 9.63 1.96
N LYS A 94 -25.06 10.49 1.28
CA LYS A 94 -23.69 10.22 0.84
C LYS A 94 -22.75 10.47 2.02
N PRO A 95 -21.96 9.51 2.54
CA PRO A 95 -20.69 9.86 3.15
C PRO A 95 -19.78 10.42 2.05
N LYS A 96 -19.92 11.73 1.80
CA LYS A 96 -19.02 12.48 0.93
C LYS A 96 -17.84 12.90 1.81
N THR A 97 -16.80 12.08 1.88
CA THR A 97 -15.56 12.55 2.52
C THR A 97 -14.83 13.49 1.56
N THR A 98 -14.24 14.53 2.11
CA THR A 98 -13.28 15.36 1.38
C THR A 98 -11.95 14.63 1.29
N LEU A 99 -11.12 15.02 0.32
CA LEU A 99 -9.72 14.61 0.30
C LEU A 99 -9.04 15.10 1.58
N VAL A 100 -8.50 14.18 2.38
CA VAL A 100 -7.80 14.48 3.63
C VAL A 100 -6.30 14.35 3.41
N SER A 101 -5.56 15.40 3.76
CA SER A 101 -4.10 15.43 3.69
C SER A 101 -3.46 14.69 4.88
N GLY A 102 -2.30 14.11 4.62
CA GLY A 102 -1.51 13.38 5.59
C GLY A 102 -0.05 13.27 5.21
N THR A 103 0.65 12.39 5.91
CA THR A 103 2.01 11.96 5.61
C THR A 103 2.06 10.45 5.49
N TRP A 104 3.01 9.93 4.71
CA TRP A 104 3.28 8.50 4.62
C TRP A 104 4.75 8.20 4.87
N ALA A 105 5.03 7.00 5.34
CA ALA A 105 6.37 6.57 5.71
C ALA A 105 6.52 5.04 5.59
N MET A 106 7.76 4.55 5.60
CA MET A 106 8.01 3.10 5.63
C MET A 106 7.90 2.58 7.05
N ALA A 107 7.11 1.52 7.26
CA ALA A 107 7.04 0.86 8.55
C ALA A 107 8.31 0.04 8.82
N VAL A 108 8.79 0.07 10.05
CA VAL A 108 10.00 -0.64 10.47
C VAL A 108 9.79 -1.41 11.76
N LYS A 109 10.51 -2.53 11.88
CA LYS A 109 10.63 -3.31 13.11
C LYS A 109 12.08 -3.77 13.24
N ASP A 110 12.65 -3.67 14.43
CA ASP A 110 14.04 -4.06 14.70
C ASP A 110 15.04 -3.44 13.71
N ASN A 111 14.84 -2.15 13.40
CA ASN A 111 15.62 -1.38 12.43
C ASN A 111 15.64 -1.94 11.00
N LYS A 112 14.62 -2.72 10.63
CA LYS A 112 14.44 -3.25 9.28
C LYS A 112 13.06 -2.90 8.74
N PRO A 113 12.91 -2.73 7.42
CA PRO A 113 11.59 -2.56 6.83
C PRO A 113 10.71 -3.77 7.13
N ILE A 114 9.44 -3.53 7.45
CA ILE A 114 8.47 -4.62 7.57
C ILE A 114 8.07 -5.05 6.17
N THR A 115 8.37 -6.30 5.81
CA THR A 115 8.08 -6.86 4.49
C THR A 115 7.35 -8.19 4.57
N LYS A 116 6.66 -8.56 3.48
CA LYS A 116 6.11 -9.90 3.25
C LYS A 116 6.31 -10.30 1.79
N LEU A 117 6.48 -11.59 1.54
CA LEU A 117 6.50 -12.14 0.18
C LEU A 117 5.08 -12.57 -0.19
N LYS A 118 4.58 -12.10 -1.34
CA LYS A 118 3.29 -12.49 -1.91
C LYS A 118 3.34 -12.36 -3.42
N ASP A 119 2.86 -13.38 -4.13
CA ASP A 119 2.77 -13.44 -5.59
C ASP A 119 4.11 -13.11 -6.29
N GLY A 120 5.21 -13.66 -5.77
CA GLY A 120 6.56 -13.43 -6.30
C GLY A 120 7.12 -12.02 -6.07
N ASN A 121 6.45 -11.18 -5.30
CA ASN A 121 6.84 -9.80 -5.03
C ASN A 121 7.14 -9.54 -3.55
N THR A 122 8.05 -8.61 -3.29
CA THR A 122 8.30 -8.11 -1.93
C THR A 122 7.36 -6.93 -1.66
N TRP A 123 6.42 -7.13 -0.75
CA TRP A 123 5.52 -6.10 -0.28
C TRP A 123 6.11 -5.43 0.95
N TYR A 124 6.02 -4.12 1.00
CA TYR A 124 6.48 -3.28 2.08
C TYR A 124 5.29 -2.68 2.80
N GLN A 125 5.31 -2.71 4.13
CA GLN A 125 4.32 -2.02 4.91
C GLN A 125 4.65 -0.52 4.93
N ILE A 126 3.66 0.31 4.63
CA ILE A 126 3.72 1.76 4.78
C ILE A 126 2.79 2.18 5.92
N ILE A 127 3.13 3.28 6.57
CA ILE A 127 2.27 3.94 7.56
C ILE A 127 1.73 5.20 6.91
N LEU A 128 0.41 5.39 6.98
CA LEU A 128 -0.31 6.60 6.60
C LEU A 128 -0.73 7.31 7.89
N MET A 129 -0.51 8.61 7.96
CA MET A 129 -0.80 9.43 9.14
C MET A 129 -1.55 10.68 8.70
N SER A 130 -2.56 11.10 9.45
CA SER A 130 -3.27 12.35 9.17
C SER A 130 -2.41 13.57 9.44
N GLY A 131 -2.56 14.61 8.63
CA GLY A 131 -1.88 15.90 8.79
C GLY A 131 -2.65 16.90 9.65
N SER A 132 -3.77 16.50 10.24
CA SER A 132 -4.63 17.35 11.09
C SER A 132 -5.25 16.52 12.21
N ASP A 133 -6.06 17.14 13.07
CA ASP A 133 -6.93 16.49 14.04
C ASP A 133 -7.99 15.57 13.39
N LYS A 134 -8.17 15.67 12.06
CA LYS A 134 -9.06 14.80 11.30
C LYS A 134 -8.47 13.40 11.15
N LYS A 135 -9.34 12.42 10.94
CA LYS A 135 -8.95 11.05 10.58
C LYS A 135 -8.70 10.95 9.07
N LEU A 136 -7.87 9.99 8.65
CA LEU A 136 -7.73 9.61 7.24
C LEU A 136 -9.10 9.17 6.71
N ALA A 137 -9.49 9.68 5.54
CA ALA A 137 -10.86 9.54 5.03
C ALA A 137 -11.29 8.09 4.83
N TYR A 138 -10.38 7.24 4.37
CA TYR A 138 -10.65 5.82 4.10
C TYR A 138 -10.64 4.95 5.36
N TYR A 139 -9.78 5.26 6.33
CA TYR A 139 -9.56 4.40 7.49
C TYR A 139 -10.38 4.82 8.71
N ASP A 140 -10.89 6.06 8.74
CA ASP A 140 -11.49 6.64 9.96
C ASP A 140 -10.57 6.50 11.20
N HIS A 141 -9.25 6.62 10.97
CA HIS A 141 -8.19 6.60 11.98
C HIS A 141 -7.16 7.70 11.72
N SER A 142 -6.47 8.16 12.78
CA SER A 142 -5.41 9.18 12.67
C SER A 142 -4.11 8.61 12.11
N ALA A 143 -3.86 7.31 12.27
CA ALA A 143 -2.76 6.58 11.67
C ALA A 143 -3.20 5.16 11.32
N TYR A 144 -2.72 4.65 10.19
CA TYR A 144 -3.04 3.30 9.71
C TYR A 144 -1.89 2.74 8.86
N TYR A 145 -1.85 1.44 8.61
CA TYR A 145 -0.87 0.84 7.69
C TYR A 145 -1.51 0.28 6.42
N ASP A 146 -0.77 0.33 5.32
CA ASP A 146 -1.11 -0.38 4.08
C ASP A 146 0.11 -1.13 3.55
N TRP A 147 -0.07 -1.89 2.48
CA TRP A 147 1.03 -2.60 1.83
C TRP A 147 1.23 -2.12 0.41
N VAL A 148 2.47 -1.80 0.05
CA VAL A 148 2.85 -1.38 -1.30
C VAL A 148 3.89 -2.33 -1.86
N THR A 149 3.84 -2.57 -3.17
CA THR A 149 4.91 -3.25 -3.90
C THR A 149 5.21 -2.49 -5.18
N ALA A 150 6.40 -2.68 -5.71
CA ALA A 150 6.75 -2.25 -7.06
C ALA A 150 7.53 -3.35 -7.75
N ASP A 151 7.13 -3.65 -8.97
CA ASP A 151 7.96 -4.36 -9.94
C ASP A 151 8.74 -3.36 -10.81
N LYS A 152 9.47 -3.84 -11.81
CA LYS A 152 10.29 -3.00 -12.71
C LYS A 152 9.48 -1.99 -13.54
N THR A 153 8.16 -2.15 -13.62
CA THR A 153 7.28 -1.45 -14.57
C THR A 153 6.08 -0.77 -13.91
N THR A 154 5.66 -1.22 -12.73
CA THR A 154 4.41 -0.82 -12.07
C THR A 154 4.53 -0.95 -10.56
N SER A 155 3.77 -0.14 -9.83
CA SER A 155 3.54 -0.33 -8.40
C SER A 155 2.09 -0.63 -8.08
N TYR A 156 1.85 -1.32 -6.99
CA TYR A 156 0.53 -1.70 -6.51
C TYR A 156 0.38 -1.37 -5.02
N LEU A 157 -0.81 -0.93 -4.64
CA LEU A 157 -1.19 -0.67 -3.26
C LEU A 157 -2.31 -1.64 -2.87
N GLN A 158 -2.08 -2.44 -1.83
CA GLN A 158 -3.10 -3.28 -1.23
C GLN A 158 -3.79 -2.48 -0.12
N LEU A 159 -5.03 -2.08 -0.40
CA LEU A 159 -5.92 -1.47 0.59
C LEU A 159 -6.27 -2.54 1.63
N VAL A 160 -5.75 -2.42 2.84
CA VAL A 160 -5.83 -3.41 3.93
C VAL A 160 -7.26 -3.84 4.30
N PHE A 161 -8.26 -2.98 4.09
CA PHE A 161 -9.66 -3.26 4.36
C PHE A 161 -10.41 -3.80 3.14
N SER A 162 -9.75 -3.94 2.00
CA SER A 162 -10.33 -4.51 0.79
C SER A 162 -9.95 -5.99 0.67
N SER A 163 -10.96 -6.85 0.52
CA SER A 163 -10.79 -8.25 0.16
C SER A 163 -10.31 -8.46 -1.28
N ASP A 164 -10.27 -7.39 -2.07
CA ASP A 164 -10.12 -7.51 -3.52
C ASP A 164 -8.65 -7.37 -3.95
N ALA A 165 -8.44 -7.43 -5.26
CA ALA A 165 -7.13 -7.27 -5.87
C ALA A 165 -6.46 -5.93 -5.49
N PRO A 166 -5.12 -5.90 -5.37
CA PRO A 166 -4.37 -4.67 -5.18
C PRO A 166 -4.63 -3.64 -6.28
N VAL A 167 -4.55 -2.37 -5.91
CA VAL A 167 -4.77 -1.23 -6.79
C VAL A 167 -3.49 -0.93 -7.55
N GLN A 168 -3.54 -0.96 -8.88
CA GLN A 168 -2.42 -0.55 -9.72
C GLN A 168 -2.24 0.97 -9.66
N LYS A 169 -0.98 1.43 -9.59
CA LYS A 169 -0.64 2.85 -9.75
C LYS A 169 -1.11 3.34 -11.12
N GLN A 170 -1.84 4.46 -11.13
CA GLN A 170 -2.28 5.08 -12.37
C GLN A 170 -1.08 5.67 -13.14
N LYS A 171 -1.07 5.46 -14.45
CA LYS A 171 -0.15 6.15 -15.36
C LYS A 171 -0.59 7.60 -15.45
N LYS A 172 0.36 8.53 -15.30
CA LYS A 172 0.13 9.95 -15.59
C LYS A 172 -0.13 10.16 -17.07
#